data_AF-A0A959T503-F1
#
_entry.id   AF-A0A959T503-F1
#
_cell.length_a   1.000
_cell.length_b   1.000
_cell.length_c   1.000
_cell.angle_alpha   90.00
_cell.angle_beta   90.00
_cell.angle_gamma   90.00
#
_symmetry.space_group_name_H-M   'P 1'
#
loop_
_entity.id
_entity.type
_entity.pdbx_description
1 polymer ?
#
loop_
_entity_poly.entity_id
_entity_poly.type
_entity_poly.pdbx_seq_one_letter_code
_entity_poly.pdbx_strand_id
1 'polypeptide(L)' 'TKGPALSGEMKEMFQKAKPGQKVYIEGIKAKGPDGTIRSLGSLSFKVV' A
#
# COMPACT_ATOMS: atom_id res chain seq x y z
N THR A 1 4.79 -9.76 13.13
CA THR A 1 5.17 -8.45 12.55
C THR A 1 4.52 -8.32 11.18
N LYS A 2 3.56 -7.41 11.01
CA LYS A 2 2.99 -7.13 9.67
C LYS A 2 3.99 -6.19 8.96
N GLY A 3 4.93 -6.79 8.21
CA GLY A 3 5.96 -6.06 7.45
C GLY A 3 5.37 -5.44 6.17
N PRO A 4 5.86 -5.77 4.97
CA PRO A 4 5.37 -5.19 3.71
C PRO A 4 3.98 -5.70 3.26
N ALA A 5 3.33 -6.56 4.05
CA ALA A 5 2.05 -7.16 3.70
C ALA A 5 0.87 -6.29 4.14
N LEU A 6 -0.19 -6.28 3.33
CA LEU A 6 -1.45 -5.61 3.67
C LEU A 6 -2.04 -6.15 4.98
N SER A 7 -2.59 -5.25 5.79
CA SER A 7 -3.35 -5.64 6.98
C SER A 7 -4.65 -6.38 6.58
N GLY A 8 -5.26 -7.11 7.53
CA GLY A 8 -6.55 -7.75 7.29
C GLY A 8 -7.63 -6.74 6.91
N GLU A 9 -7.68 -5.61 7.62
CA GLU A 9 -8.61 -4.51 7.33
C GLU A 9 -8.41 -3.92 5.93
N MET A 10 -7.16 -3.76 5.48
CA MET A 10 -6.88 -3.31 4.11
C MET A 10 -7.40 -4.30 3.08
N LYS A 11 -7.22 -5.62 3.31
CA LYS A 11 -7.73 -6.66 2.42
C LYS A 11 -9.27 -6.63 2.35
N GLU A 12 -9.94 -6.44 3.47
CA GLU A 12 -11.40 -6.28 3.50
C GLU A 12 -11.85 -5.02 2.77
N MET A 13 -11.10 -3.92 2.87
CA MET A 13 -11.37 -2.70 2.11
C MET A 13 -11.26 -2.95 0.60
N PHE A 14 -10.23 -3.69 0.16
CA PHE A 14 -10.09 -4.08 -1.25
C PHE A 14 -11.23 -4.98 -1.74
N GLN A 15 -11.70 -5.91 -0.91
CA GLN A 15 -12.84 -6.77 -1.27
C GLN A 15 -14.16 -6.00 -1.42
N LYS A 16 -14.33 -4.91 -0.66
CA LYS A 16 -15.51 -4.04 -0.73
C LYS A 16 -15.37 -2.96 -1.82
N ALA A 17 -14.18 -2.78 -2.39
CA ALA A 17 -13.94 -1.77 -3.39
C ALA A 17 -14.65 -2.15 -4.70
N LYS A 18 -15.39 -1.20 -5.28
CA LYS A 18 -16.12 -1.38 -6.53
C LYS A 18 -15.16 -1.23 -7.72
N PRO A 19 -15.41 -1.94 -8.84
CA PRO A 19 -14.69 -1.69 -10.09
C PRO A 19 -14.72 -0.21 -10.46
N GLY A 20 -13.55 0.33 -10.85
CA GLY A 20 -13.36 1.74 -11.17
C GLY A 20 -12.93 2.64 -10.01
N GLN A 21 -12.99 2.16 -8.76
CA GLN A 21 -12.46 2.92 -7.63
C GLN A 21 -10.93 3.00 -7.66
N LYS A 22 -10.40 4.13 -7.18
CA LYS A 22 -8.96 4.37 -7.06
C LYS A 22 -8.54 4.14 -5.62
N VAL A 23 -7.45 3.42 -5.44
CA VAL A 23 -6.80 3.19 -4.14
C VAL A 23 -5.43 3.85 -4.17
N TYR A 24 -5.18 4.72 -3.20
CA TYR A 24 -3.90 5.39 -3.03
C TYR A 24 -3.17 4.78 -1.84
N ILE A 25 -1.88 4.48 -2.02
CA ILE A 25 -0.98 4.04 -0.96
C ILE A 25 0.04 5.14 -0.73
N GLU A 26 0.00 5.74 0.46
CA GLU A 26 0.80 6.90 0.84
C GLU A 26 1.65 6.61 2.07
N GLY A 27 2.61 7.49 2.37
CA GLY A 27 3.47 7.33 3.55
C GLY A 27 4.36 6.08 3.49
N ILE A 28 4.72 5.63 2.29
CA ILE A 28 5.49 4.41 2.08
C ILE A 28 6.89 4.58 2.66
N LYS A 29 7.25 3.74 3.63
CA LYS A 29 8.61 3.65 4.19
C LYS A 29 9.29 2.40 3.65
N ALA A 30 10.44 2.57 3.02
CA ALA A 30 11.23 1.47 2.50
C ALA A 30 12.63 1.46 3.11
N LYS A 31 13.13 0.25 3.42
CA LYS A 31 14.52 0.03 3.83
C LYS A 31 15.33 -0.35 2.60
N GLY A 32 16.33 0.47 2.25
CA GLY A 32 17.23 0.18 1.15
C GLY A 32 18.24 -0.95 1.49
N PRO A 33 18.96 -1.47 0.47
CA PRO A 33 20.01 -2.46 0.70
C PRO A 33 21.18 -1.90 1.55
N ASP A 34 21.29 -0.57 1.60
CA ASP A 34 22.19 0.23 2.45
C ASP A 34 21.73 0.34 3.91
N GLY A 35 20.55 -0.20 4.24
CA GLY A 35 19.98 -0.19 5.59
C GLY A 35 19.25 1.10 5.96
N THR A 36 19.25 2.12 5.10
CA THR A 36 18.56 3.39 5.35
C THR A 36 17.06 3.27 5.14
N ILE A 37 16.27 3.93 5.99
CA ILE A 37 14.81 4.03 5.82
C ILE A 37 14.51 5.36 5.13
N ARG A 38 13.84 5.29 3.98
CA ARG A 38 13.45 6.47 3.20
C ARG A 38 11.96 6.45 2.89
N SER A 39 11.39 7.65 2.79
CA SER A 39 10.02 7.83 2.30
C SER A 39 10.00 7.73 0.78
N LEU A 40 9.09 6.93 0.24
CA LEU A 40 8.84 6.83 -1.19
C LEU A 40 7.59 7.66 -1.56
N GLY A 41 7.47 7.98 -2.85
CA GLY A 41 6.28 8.65 -3.39
C GLY A 41 5.02 7.79 -3.30
N SER A 42 3.86 8.43 -3.43
CA SER A 42 2.55 7.78 -3.40
C SER A 42 2.36 6.85 -4.59
N LEU A 43 1.68 5.73 -4.38
CA LEU A 43 1.24 4.83 -5.45
C LEU A 43 -0.27 4.93 -5.65
N SER A 44 -0.73 4.89 -6.89
CA SER A 44 -2.15 4.92 -7.25
C SER A 44 -2.53 3.67 -8.05
N PHE A 45 -3.53 2.94 -7.57
CA PHE A 45 -4.09 1.77 -8.23
C PHE A 45 -5.54 2.03 -8.62
N LYS A 46 -5.98 1.44 -9.72
CA LYS A 46 -7.39 1.40 -10.12
C LYS A 46 -7.88 -0.04 -10.00
N VAL A 47 -9.00 -0.23 -9.31
CA VAL A 47 -9.68 -1.53 -9.25
C VAL A 47 -10.32 -1.79 -10.61
N VAL A 48 -9.96 -2.92 -11.24
CA VAL A 48 -10.51 -3.38 -12.52
C VAL A 48 -11.42 -4.57 -12.31
#